data_AF-A0A0R2HXT4-F1
#
_entry.id   AF-A0A0R2HXT4-F1
#
_cell.length_a   1.000
_cell.length_b   1.000
_cell.length_c   1.000
_cell.angle_alpha   90.00
_cell.angle_beta   90.00
_cell.angle_gamma   90.00
#
_symmetry.space_group_name_H-M   'P 1'
#
loop_
_entity.id
_entity.type
_entity.pdbx_description
1 polymer ?
#
loop_
_entity_poly.entity_id
_entity_poly.type
_entity_poly.pdbx_seq_one_letter_code
_entity_poly.pdbx_strand_id
1 'polypeptide(L)'
;MKNKIIQIVVAGIFLLSISSNSVHAESNSNVQEAENRGVAKMMEKEKIGGDWEALARARSLQPASQEMRQARYSEVVTYLNTANRLASTDYARTLIGLVAIGADPTSIPEATTHKNLVAEMYQNKNLLNEGINSIIYNLIALETKSYTVPEDAAFTLDQLVDRLCSLQKSDGGWALFGTKSDVDITGMVMTSLANHRDKPAVQESINNAARYLAAVQEPSGGYKSAGFWGEENSNTIAQALMGLTSNQINPMDPLYTKDATMVEALLTYQLADGGFKWVATDTANNGAALEQVIYALAQYRFFQEEKGSIYDFEKNPVPLLTQSEAKPTPDPEPNPIPEPVEKTPLPIPESGYYTVTAGDTLALIATRFGLAIEDIRSWNRLENDEVMVGQRLSLVEPVIELPKEEEAVQVQVPQKNESEPLATSQQNQEKQVTTQSKSALPKTGEKITWQNHGLNVGLFLIGTSGIVLSRRKKA
;
A
#
# COMPACT_ATOMS: atom_id res chain seq x y z
N MET A 1 27.32 -38.82 -73.34
CA MET A 1 28.63 -38.76 -72.67
C MET A 1 28.89 -37.33 -72.21
N LYS A 2 29.01 -37.16 -70.89
CA LYS A 2 29.90 -36.24 -70.15
C LYS A 2 29.73 -34.70 -70.28
N ASN A 3 29.18 -34.16 -69.18
CA ASN A 3 29.78 -33.18 -68.27
C ASN A 3 30.19 -31.79 -68.81
N LYS A 4 29.58 -30.73 -68.25
CA LYS A 4 30.12 -30.09 -67.04
C LYS A 4 29.11 -29.17 -66.35
N ILE A 5 29.01 -29.41 -65.04
CA ILE A 5 28.32 -28.67 -64.00
C ILE A 5 29.07 -27.36 -63.76
N ILE A 6 28.35 -26.23 -63.67
CA ILE A 6 28.79 -25.04 -62.94
C ILE A 6 27.70 -24.72 -61.94
N GLN A 7 28.03 -24.94 -60.66
CA GLN A 7 27.28 -24.54 -59.49
C GLN A 7 27.40 -23.02 -59.33
N ILE A 8 26.26 -22.33 -59.24
CA ILE A 8 26.21 -20.99 -58.64
C ILE A 8 25.67 -21.18 -57.22
N VAL A 9 26.53 -20.86 -56.26
CA VAL A 9 26.24 -20.80 -54.83
C VAL A 9 25.23 -19.67 -54.60
N VAL A 10 23.96 -20.02 -54.36
CA VAL A 10 23.01 -19.12 -53.72
C VAL A 10 23.25 -19.27 -52.22
N ALA A 11 23.98 -18.33 -51.65
CA ALA A 11 24.11 -18.20 -50.20
C ALA A 11 22.71 -17.93 -49.62
N GLY A 12 22.19 -18.89 -48.87
CA GLY A 12 20.93 -18.77 -48.17
C GLY A 12 21.01 -17.69 -47.10
N ILE A 13 20.27 -16.61 -47.28
CA ILE A 13 19.74 -15.85 -46.16
C ILE A 13 18.39 -16.51 -45.85
N PHE A 14 18.42 -17.49 -44.95
CA PHE A 14 17.22 -17.89 -44.22
C PHE A 14 16.84 -16.71 -43.33
N LEU A 15 16.05 -15.78 -43.85
CA LEU A 15 15.23 -14.91 -43.02
C LEU A 15 14.22 -15.84 -42.34
N LEU A 16 14.54 -16.24 -41.12
CA LEU A 16 13.60 -16.82 -40.18
C LEU A 16 12.41 -15.86 -40.11
N SER A 17 11.36 -16.20 -40.85
CA SER A 17 10.03 -15.65 -40.64
C SER A 17 9.56 -16.28 -39.35
N ILE A 18 10.03 -15.75 -38.21
CA ILE A 18 9.44 -16.08 -36.93
C ILE A 18 8.01 -15.58 -37.07
N SER A 19 7.06 -16.50 -37.23
CA SER A 19 5.64 -16.17 -37.28
C SER A 19 5.32 -15.30 -36.07
N SER A 20 4.61 -14.19 -36.26
CA SER A 20 4.18 -13.30 -35.16
C SER A 20 3.63 -14.07 -33.96
N ASN A 21 2.93 -15.19 -34.22
CA ASN A 21 2.41 -16.10 -33.20
C ASN A 21 3.48 -16.67 -32.24
N SER A 22 4.69 -16.98 -32.70
CA SER A 22 5.75 -17.53 -31.82
C SER A 22 6.45 -16.44 -31.01
N VAL A 23 6.62 -15.22 -31.55
CA VAL A 23 7.12 -14.07 -30.77
C VAL A 23 6.11 -13.65 -29.69
N HIS A 24 4.82 -13.63 -30.03
CA HIS A 24 3.77 -13.33 -29.05
C HIS A 24 3.67 -14.40 -27.95
N ALA A 25 3.81 -15.69 -28.30
CA ALA A 25 3.81 -16.77 -27.30
C ALA A 25 5.00 -16.69 -26.33
N GLU A 26 6.20 -16.36 -26.83
CA GLU A 26 7.43 -16.22 -26.03
C GLU A 26 7.41 -14.94 -25.16
N SER A 27 6.88 -13.84 -25.70
CA SER A 27 6.64 -12.61 -24.93
C SER A 27 5.68 -12.86 -23.76
N ASN A 28 4.62 -13.64 -23.99
CA ASN A 28 3.65 -13.99 -22.96
C ASN A 28 4.24 -14.88 -21.86
N SER A 29 5.09 -15.85 -22.22
CA SER A 29 5.77 -16.68 -21.21
C SER A 29 6.72 -15.86 -20.35
N ASN A 30 7.46 -14.91 -20.92
CA ASN A 30 8.40 -14.08 -20.18
C ASN A 30 7.68 -13.13 -19.20
N VAL A 31 6.54 -12.57 -19.59
CA VAL A 31 5.70 -11.75 -18.71
C VAL A 31 5.17 -12.57 -17.54
N GLN A 32 4.64 -13.77 -17.81
CA GLN A 32 4.09 -14.62 -16.76
C GLN A 32 5.17 -15.09 -15.77
N GLU A 33 6.37 -15.42 -16.28
CA GLU A 33 7.52 -15.75 -15.44
C GLU A 33 7.93 -14.56 -14.57
N ALA A 34 8.03 -13.37 -15.15
CA ALA A 34 8.39 -12.16 -14.42
C ALA A 34 7.38 -11.83 -13.32
N GLU A 35 6.08 -11.94 -13.62
CA GLU A 35 5.03 -11.77 -12.63
C GLU A 35 5.16 -12.79 -11.48
N ASN A 36 5.34 -14.07 -11.81
CA ASN A 36 5.49 -15.14 -10.81
C ASN A 36 6.70 -14.91 -9.90
N ARG A 37 7.83 -14.49 -10.47
CA ARG A 37 9.06 -14.19 -9.71
C ARG A 37 8.88 -12.98 -8.79
N GLY A 38 8.19 -11.93 -9.24
CA GLY A 38 7.91 -10.78 -8.39
C GLY A 38 6.89 -11.08 -7.30
N VAL A 39 5.88 -11.91 -7.58
CA VAL A 39 4.96 -12.41 -6.55
C VAL A 39 5.71 -13.23 -5.51
N ALA A 40 6.59 -14.14 -5.93
CA ALA A 40 7.46 -14.89 -5.02
C ALA A 40 8.33 -13.95 -4.15
N LYS A 41 8.81 -12.83 -4.71
CA LYS A 41 9.53 -11.80 -3.93
C LYS A 41 8.65 -11.15 -2.86
N MET A 42 7.38 -10.85 -3.17
CA MET A 42 6.41 -10.38 -2.16
C MET A 42 6.16 -11.48 -1.10
N MET A 43 6.25 -12.75 -1.50
CA MET A 43 6.26 -14.00 -0.72
C MET A 43 7.05 -13.91 0.59
N GLU A 44 8.29 -13.41 0.47
CA GLU A 44 9.33 -13.48 1.49
C GLU A 44 8.96 -12.81 2.82
N LYS A 45 8.01 -11.88 2.84
CA LYS A 45 7.59 -11.18 4.06
C LYS A 45 6.53 -11.95 4.87
N GLU A 46 5.97 -13.03 4.32
CA GLU A 46 4.88 -13.83 4.91
C GLU A 46 3.64 -13.00 5.35
N LYS A 47 3.49 -11.79 4.81
CA LYS A 47 2.37 -10.87 5.06
C LYS A 47 2.10 -10.01 3.84
N ILE A 48 0.92 -9.41 3.79
CA ILE A 48 0.56 -8.42 2.76
C ILE A 48 1.01 -7.03 3.26
N GLY A 49 1.96 -6.40 2.56
CA GLY A 49 2.59 -5.15 3.01
C GLY A 49 1.73 -3.88 2.94
N GLY A 50 0.68 -3.87 2.10
CA GLY A 50 -0.13 -2.69 1.84
C GLY A 50 -1.32 -2.94 0.92
N ASP A 51 -2.09 -1.89 0.62
CA ASP A 51 -3.29 -1.99 -0.23
C ASP A 51 -2.95 -2.39 -1.68
N TRP A 52 -1.82 -1.89 -2.20
CA TRP A 52 -1.37 -2.22 -3.55
C TRP A 52 -0.76 -3.62 -3.65
N GLU A 53 -0.04 -4.05 -2.61
CA GLU A 53 0.38 -5.44 -2.52
C GLU A 53 -0.84 -6.38 -2.41
N ALA A 54 -1.89 -5.99 -1.67
CA ALA A 54 -3.14 -6.75 -1.62
C ALA A 54 -3.76 -6.91 -3.01
N LEU A 55 -3.83 -5.83 -3.80
CA LEU A 55 -4.31 -5.87 -5.19
C LEU A 55 -3.42 -6.76 -6.07
N ALA A 56 -2.10 -6.56 -6.04
CA ALA A 56 -1.15 -7.33 -6.82
C ALA A 56 -1.25 -8.84 -6.51
N ARG A 57 -1.36 -9.19 -5.22
CA ARG A 57 -1.55 -10.57 -4.77
C ARG A 57 -2.92 -11.12 -5.15
N ALA A 58 -4.00 -10.36 -5.02
CA ALA A 58 -5.34 -10.77 -5.40
C ALA A 58 -5.47 -11.09 -6.89
N ARG A 59 -4.63 -10.45 -7.72
CA ARG A 59 -4.64 -10.61 -9.17
C ARG A 59 -3.55 -11.51 -9.69
N SER A 60 -2.64 -12.02 -8.86
CA SER A 60 -1.60 -12.94 -9.33
C SER A 60 -2.13 -14.37 -9.51
N LEU A 61 -1.32 -15.21 -10.14
CA LEU A 61 -1.56 -16.66 -10.19
C LEU A 61 -1.30 -17.37 -8.85
N GLN A 62 -0.78 -16.65 -7.85
CA GLN A 62 -0.47 -17.16 -6.51
C GLN A 62 -1.05 -16.24 -5.43
N PRO A 63 -2.40 -16.23 -5.28
CA PRO A 63 -3.08 -15.34 -4.35
C PRO A 63 -2.67 -15.60 -2.90
N ALA A 64 -2.85 -14.58 -2.05
CA ALA A 64 -2.55 -14.69 -0.63
C ALA A 64 -3.49 -15.68 0.08
N SER A 65 -2.96 -16.39 1.09
CA SER A 65 -3.76 -17.32 1.89
C SER A 65 -4.85 -16.59 2.68
N GLN A 66 -5.84 -17.32 3.18
CA GLN A 66 -6.88 -16.74 4.00
C GLN A 66 -6.31 -16.10 5.28
N GLU A 67 -5.30 -16.72 5.89
CA GLU A 67 -4.63 -16.22 7.09
C GLU A 67 -3.92 -14.89 6.82
N MET A 68 -3.21 -14.77 5.69
CA MET A 68 -2.55 -13.52 5.28
C MET A 68 -3.56 -12.41 5.02
N ARG A 69 -4.68 -12.74 4.36
CA ARG A 69 -5.78 -11.78 4.11
C ARG A 69 -6.44 -11.34 5.41
N GLN A 70 -6.64 -12.26 6.36
CA GLN A 70 -7.21 -11.95 7.67
C GLN A 70 -6.27 -11.09 8.51
N ALA A 71 -4.96 -11.37 8.48
CA ALA A 71 -3.96 -10.53 9.14
C ALA A 71 -3.98 -9.09 8.58
N ARG A 72 -4.08 -8.95 7.25
CA ARG A 72 -4.19 -7.65 6.59
C ARG A 72 -5.49 -6.92 6.98
N TYR A 73 -6.62 -7.63 7.06
CA TYR A 73 -7.86 -7.04 7.54
C TYR A 73 -7.73 -6.45 8.95
N SER A 74 -7.11 -7.19 9.88
CA SER A 74 -6.87 -6.72 11.24
C SER A 74 -5.98 -5.47 11.30
N GLU A 75 -4.95 -5.39 10.44
CA GLU A 75 -4.13 -4.19 10.29
C GLU A 75 -4.95 -3.00 9.78
N VAL A 76 -5.80 -3.21 8.77
CA VAL A 76 -6.67 -2.17 8.23
C VAL A 76 -7.68 -1.68 9.27
N VAL A 77 -8.33 -2.57 10.01
CA VAL A 77 -9.24 -2.20 11.11
C VAL A 77 -8.51 -1.37 12.16
N THR A 78 -7.29 -1.77 12.53
CA THR A 78 -6.45 -1.00 13.46
C THR A 78 -6.16 0.40 12.93
N TYR A 79 -5.80 0.52 11.65
CA TYR A 79 -5.59 1.80 11.00
C TYR A 79 -6.85 2.68 11.01
N LEU A 80 -8.00 2.13 10.63
CA LEU A 80 -9.28 2.83 10.65
C LEU A 80 -9.68 3.29 12.06
N ASN A 81 -9.31 2.54 13.11
CA ASN A 81 -9.59 2.91 14.50
C ASN A 81 -8.65 3.95 15.09
N THR A 82 -7.44 4.07 14.55
CA THR A 82 -6.39 4.93 15.10
C THR A 82 -6.17 6.21 14.30
N ALA A 83 -6.65 6.25 13.05
CA ALA A 83 -6.57 7.43 12.21
C ALA A 83 -7.52 8.52 12.70
N ASN A 84 -6.96 9.65 13.13
CA ASN A 84 -7.76 10.84 13.52
C ASN A 84 -8.46 11.50 12.33
N ARG A 85 -7.87 11.39 11.13
CA ARG A 85 -8.43 11.90 9.87
C ARG A 85 -7.84 11.12 8.70
N LEU A 86 -8.68 10.73 7.76
CA LEU A 86 -8.28 10.13 6.50
C LEU A 86 -8.42 11.15 5.36
N ALA A 87 -7.46 11.19 4.45
CA ALA A 87 -7.62 11.90 3.18
C ALA A 87 -8.57 11.13 2.27
N SER A 88 -9.17 11.79 1.27
CA SER A 88 -10.04 11.12 0.30
C SER A 88 -9.32 9.96 -0.43
N THR A 89 -8.03 10.13 -0.74
CA THR A 89 -7.20 9.07 -1.31
C THR A 89 -6.92 7.93 -0.34
N ASP A 90 -6.99 8.14 0.97
CA ASP A 90 -6.82 7.07 1.95
C ASP A 90 -8.05 6.17 1.94
N TYR A 91 -9.26 6.75 2.01
CA TYR A 91 -10.51 6.00 1.88
C TYR A 91 -10.54 5.14 0.61
N ALA A 92 -10.24 5.74 -0.55
CA ALA A 92 -10.28 5.04 -1.83
C ALA A 92 -9.28 3.88 -1.91
N ARG A 93 -8.03 4.08 -1.46
CA ARG A 93 -7.00 3.03 -1.50
C ARG A 93 -7.29 1.92 -0.50
N THR A 94 -7.73 2.26 0.70
CA THR A 94 -8.12 1.28 1.71
C THR A 94 -9.34 0.48 1.27
N LEU A 95 -10.31 1.10 0.60
CA LEU A 95 -11.45 0.40 -0.01
C LEU A 95 -10.96 -0.64 -1.04
N ILE A 96 -10.10 -0.24 -1.99
CA ILE A 96 -9.54 -1.15 -2.99
C ILE A 96 -8.79 -2.31 -2.30
N GLY A 97 -7.99 -2.01 -1.27
CA GLY A 97 -7.27 -3.01 -0.48
C GLY A 97 -8.19 -4.00 0.23
N LEU A 98 -9.26 -3.52 0.87
CA LEU A 98 -10.27 -4.36 1.52
C LEU A 98 -10.97 -5.27 0.52
N VAL A 99 -11.38 -4.73 -0.63
CA VAL A 99 -11.99 -5.54 -1.70
C VAL A 99 -11.01 -6.60 -2.21
N ALA A 100 -9.73 -6.25 -2.38
CA ALA A 100 -8.70 -7.18 -2.85
C ALA A 100 -8.46 -8.36 -1.89
N ILE A 101 -8.56 -8.15 -0.58
CA ILE A 101 -8.48 -9.24 0.40
C ILE A 101 -9.81 -9.99 0.61
N GLY A 102 -10.88 -9.60 -0.10
CA GLY A 102 -12.20 -10.22 -0.03
C GLY A 102 -13.08 -9.71 1.11
N ALA A 103 -12.73 -8.59 1.74
CA ALA A 103 -13.55 -7.95 2.76
C ALA A 103 -14.63 -7.03 2.13
N ASP A 104 -15.64 -6.69 2.92
CA ASP A 104 -16.69 -5.74 2.54
C ASP A 104 -16.36 -4.33 3.09
N PRO A 105 -16.04 -3.33 2.24
CA PRO A 105 -15.74 -1.98 2.70
C PRO A 105 -17.00 -1.16 3.07
N THR A 106 -18.20 -1.69 2.86
CA THR A 106 -19.46 -1.00 3.19
C THR A 106 -19.93 -1.26 4.62
N SER A 107 -19.39 -2.29 5.27
CA SER A 107 -19.72 -2.65 6.65
C SER A 107 -18.51 -3.28 7.36
N ILE A 108 -17.82 -2.46 8.14
CA ILE A 108 -16.64 -2.84 8.93
C ILE A 108 -17.01 -2.73 10.42
N PRO A 109 -17.67 -3.74 11.01
CA PRO A 109 -18.22 -3.64 12.36
C PRO A 109 -17.14 -3.48 13.44
N GLU A 110 -15.92 -3.95 13.20
CA GLU A 110 -14.78 -3.80 14.10
C GLU A 110 -14.14 -2.40 14.06
N ALA A 111 -14.47 -1.58 13.05
CA ALA A 111 -14.08 -0.18 13.02
C ALA A 111 -15.00 0.65 13.94
N THR A 112 -14.47 1.68 14.58
CA THR A 112 -15.17 2.54 15.55
C THR A 112 -15.67 3.83 14.90
N THR A 113 -14.90 4.38 13.97
CA THR A 113 -15.18 5.64 13.25
C THR A 113 -15.55 5.39 11.79
N HIS A 114 -14.69 4.71 11.03
CA HIS A 114 -14.80 4.56 9.58
C HIS A 114 -15.45 3.24 9.17
N LYS A 115 -16.71 3.04 9.54
CA LYS A 115 -17.44 1.76 9.37
C LYS A 115 -17.92 1.46 7.96
N ASN A 116 -18.03 2.48 7.10
CA ASN A 116 -18.48 2.34 5.72
C ASN A 116 -17.69 3.31 4.85
N LEU A 117 -16.66 2.81 4.16
CA LEU A 117 -15.76 3.66 3.37
C LEU A 117 -16.46 4.24 2.13
N VAL A 118 -17.42 3.53 1.55
CA VAL A 118 -18.20 4.01 0.41
C VAL A 118 -19.04 5.22 0.80
N ALA A 119 -19.73 5.16 1.94
CA ALA A 119 -20.53 6.28 2.45
C ALA A 119 -19.66 7.51 2.76
N GLU A 120 -18.49 7.30 3.36
CA GLU A 120 -17.52 8.37 3.67
C GLU A 120 -17.06 9.10 2.40
N MET A 121 -16.85 8.36 1.30
CA MET A 121 -16.47 8.94 0.01
C MET A 121 -17.59 9.82 -0.55
N TYR A 122 -18.83 9.34 -0.61
CA TYR A 122 -19.97 10.09 -1.18
C TYR A 122 -20.35 11.35 -0.38
N GLN A 123 -20.00 11.40 0.91
CA GLN A 123 -20.26 12.58 1.75
C GLN A 123 -19.24 13.70 1.55
N ASN A 124 -18.13 13.46 0.85
CA ASN A 124 -17.09 14.47 0.62
C ASN A 124 -17.51 15.52 -0.42
N LYS A 125 -18.07 16.63 0.06
CA LYS A 125 -18.50 17.78 -0.75
C LYS A 125 -17.37 18.51 -1.48
N ASN A 126 -16.11 18.28 -1.11
CA ASN A 126 -14.97 18.93 -1.74
C ASN A 126 -14.29 18.08 -2.81
N LEU A 127 -14.71 16.82 -3.02
CA LEU A 127 -13.96 15.85 -3.84
C LEU A 127 -13.61 16.38 -5.26
N LEU A 128 -14.55 17.02 -5.93
CA LEU A 128 -14.36 17.58 -7.29
C LEU A 128 -13.33 18.72 -7.38
N ASN A 129 -13.04 19.36 -6.23
CA ASN A 129 -12.10 20.47 -6.09
C ASN A 129 -10.80 20.05 -5.41
N GLU A 130 -10.66 18.79 -5.01
CA GLU A 130 -9.39 18.23 -4.56
C GLU A 130 -8.43 18.01 -5.73
N GLY A 131 -7.21 17.55 -5.42
CA GLY A 131 -6.23 17.20 -6.45
C GLY A 131 -6.72 16.04 -7.34
N ILE A 132 -6.20 15.98 -8.57
CA ILE A 132 -6.62 14.99 -9.57
C ILE A 132 -6.55 13.53 -9.05
N ASN A 133 -5.57 13.23 -8.18
CA ASN A 133 -5.44 11.91 -7.55
C ASN A 133 -6.67 11.53 -6.73
N SER A 134 -7.29 12.47 -6.00
CA SER A 134 -8.52 12.18 -5.25
C SER A 134 -9.61 11.70 -6.20
N ILE A 135 -9.78 12.38 -7.34
CA ILE A 135 -10.80 12.03 -8.34
C ILE A 135 -10.51 10.66 -8.95
N ILE A 136 -9.27 10.41 -9.38
CA ILE A 136 -8.84 9.14 -9.97
C ILE A 136 -9.12 7.98 -9.01
N TYR A 137 -8.59 8.05 -7.79
CA TYR A 137 -8.70 6.93 -6.85
C TYR A 137 -10.14 6.69 -6.42
N ASN A 138 -10.94 7.75 -6.20
CA ASN A 138 -12.33 7.58 -5.81
C ASN A 138 -13.15 6.96 -6.94
N LEU A 139 -12.93 7.37 -8.19
CA LEU A 139 -13.61 6.75 -9.34
C LEU A 139 -13.29 5.26 -9.42
N ILE A 140 -12.00 4.89 -9.39
CA ILE A 140 -11.57 3.48 -9.42
C ILE A 140 -12.20 2.69 -8.25
N ALA A 141 -12.11 3.22 -7.03
CA ALA A 141 -12.60 2.56 -5.83
C ALA A 141 -14.11 2.30 -5.88
N LEU A 142 -14.91 3.29 -6.28
CA LEU A 142 -16.37 3.17 -6.36
C LEU A 142 -16.82 2.20 -7.46
N GLU A 143 -16.03 2.04 -8.51
CA GLU A 143 -16.32 1.09 -9.58
C GLU A 143 -15.87 -0.35 -9.28
N THR A 144 -15.08 -0.58 -8.22
CA THR A 144 -14.55 -1.93 -7.96
C THR A 144 -15.64 -3.00 -7.77
N LYS A 145 -16.79 -2.60 -7.22
CA LYS A 145 -18.01 -3.42 -7.11
C LYS A 145 -19.27 -2.64 -7.52
N SER A 146 -19.16 -1.74 -8.51
CA SER A 146 -20.28 -0.96 -9.02
C SER A 146 -21.14 -0.31 -7.91
N TYR A 147 -20.48 0.28 -6.90
CA TYR A 147 -21.17 0.75 -5.69
C TYR A 147 -22.22 1.80 -6.02
N THR A 148 -23.45 1.59 -5.57
CA THR A 148 -24.55 2.54 -5.80
C THR A 148 -24.27 3.88 -5.14
N VAL A 149 -24.38 4.95 -5.92
CA VAL A 149 -24.32 6.35 -5.46
C VAL A 149 -25.71 6.73 -4.92
N PRO A 150 -25.85 7.13 -3.65
CA PRO A 150 -27.12 7.66 -3.13
C PRO A 150 -27.56 8.95 -3.85
N GLU A 151 -28.87 9.20 -3.94
CA GLU A 151 -29.40 10.42 -4.58
C GLU A 151 -28.93 11.72 -3.88
N ASP A 152 -28.65 11.66 -2.59
CA ASP A 152 -28.17 12.78 -1.77
C ASP A 152 -26.63 12.86 -1.67
N ALA A 153 -25.91 12.06 -2.46
CA ALA A 153 -24.46 12.11 -2.54
C ALA A 153 -23.96 13.48 -3.00
N ALA A 154 -22.77 13.86 -2.54
CA ALA A 154 -22.19 15.16 -2.85
C ALA A 154 -21.72 15.31 -4.31
N PHE A 155 -21.59 14.20 -5.04
CA PHE A 155 -21.23 14.14 -6.45
C PHE A 155 -21.79 12.86 -7.08
N THR A 156 -21.84 12.82 -8.42
CA THR A 156 -22.11 11.60 -9.20
C THR A 156 -20.82 11.05 -9.83
N LEU A 157 -20.80 9.77 -10.21
CA LEU A 157 -19.67 9.20 -10.97
C LEU A 157 -19.44 9.97 -12.29
N ASP A 158 -20.52 10.36 -12.97
CA ASP A 158 -20.46 11.19 -14.19
C ASP A 158 -19.73 12.51 -13.96
N GLN A 159 -19.95 13.17 -12.81
CA GLN A 159 -19.23 14.40 -12.47
C GLN A 159 -17.73 14.16 -12.25
N LEU A 160 -17.32 13.01 -11.71
CA LEU A 160 -15.90 12.66 -11.60
C LEU A 160 -15.28 12.45 -13.00
N VAL A 161 -15.99 11.73 -13.87
CA VAL A 161 -15.59 11.46 -15.26
C VAL A 161 -15.45 12.75 -16.06
N ASP A 162 -16.47 13.60 -16.03
CA ASP A 162 -16.48 14.90 -16.72
C ASP A 162 -15.35 15.79 -16.19
N ARG A 163 -15.11 15.76 -14.88
CA ARG A 163 -14.04 16.52 -14.26
C ARG A 163 -12.67 16.04 -14.76
N LEU A 164 -12.43 14.74 -14.83
CA LEU A 164 -11.19 14.20 -15.40
C LEU A 164 -10.99 14.62 -16.85
N CYS A 165 -12.02 14.51 -17.70
CA CYS A 165 -11.96 14.96 -19.09
C CYS A 165 -11.63 16.46 -19.18
N SER A 166 -12.24 17.30 -18.33
CA SER A 166 -11.99 18.74 -18.28
C SER A 166 -10.58 19.14 -17.86
N LEU A 167 -9.86 18.25 -17.18
CA LEU A 167 -8.50 18.49 -16.68
C LEU A 167 -7.42 18.08 -17.68
N GLN A 168 -7.81 17.51 -18.84
CA GLN A 168 -6.87 17.11 -19.89
C GLN A 168 -6.10 18.32 -20.43
N LYS A 169 -4.80 18.15 -20.61
CA LYS A 169 -3.92 19.21 -21.12
C LYS A 169 -3.96 19.24 -22.64
N SER A 170 -3.50 20.35 -23.22
CA SER A 170 -3.52 20.56 -24.66
C SER A 170 -2.61 19.59 -25.44
N ASP A 171 -1.65 18.96 -24.77
CA ASP A 171 -0.78 17.91 -25.34
C ASP A 171 -1.43 16.51 -25.27
N GLY A 172 -2.64 16.39 -24.71
CA GLY A 172 -3.44 15.17 -24.66
C GLY A 172 -3.28 14.34 -23.39
N GLY A 173 -2.32 14.64 -22.51
CA GLY A 173 -2.16 13.93 -21.24
C GLY A 173 -2.81 14.64 -20.05
N TRP A 174 -2.47 14.17 -18.85
CA TRP A 174 -2.83 14.79 -17.57
C TRP A 174 -1.61 15.01 -16.70
N ALA A 175 -1.75 15.87 -15.70
CA ALA A 175 -0.67 16.20 -14.78
C ALA A 175 -1.19 16.35 -13.37
N LEU A 176 -0.36 16.00 -12.38
CA LEU A 176 -0.67 16.23 -10.97
C LEU A 176 -0.72 17.73 -10.66
N PHE A 177 0.21 18.48 -11.25
CA PHE A 177 0.30 19.93 -11.15
C PHE A 177 0.89 20.52 -12.44
N GLY A 178 0.68 21.82 -12.64
CA GLY A 178 1.23 22.55 -13.77
C GLY A 178 0.51 22.29 -15.10
N THR A 179 1.19 22.67 -16.17
CA THR A 179 0.63 22.74 -17.53
C THR A 179 1.13 21.65 -18.47
N LYS A 180 2.19 20.93 -18.08
CA LYS A 180 2.75 19.84 -18.88
C LYS A 180 2.24 18.51 -18.36
N SER A 181 1.87 17.62 -19.26
CA SER A 181 1.44 16.27 -18.90
C SER A 181 2.56 15.42 -18.31
N ASP A 182 2.16 14.47 -17.49
CA ASP A 182 2.97 13.47 -16.82
C ASP A 182 2.46 12.08 -17.19
N VAL A 183 3.38 11.15 -17.44
CA VAL A 183 3.03 9.81 -17.91
C VAL A 183 2.30 9.01 -16.83
N ASP A 184 2.73 9.09 -15.57
CA ASP A 184 2.10 8.37 -14.46
C ASP A 184 0.63 8.80 -14.30
N ILE A 185 0.40 10.11 -14.19
CA ILE A 185 -0.97 10.64 -14.04
C ILE A 185 -1.81 10.37 -15.29
N THR A 186 -1.22 10.43 -16.48
CA THR A 186 -1.94 10.08 -17.71
C THR A 186 -2.39 8.63 -17.70
N GLY A 187 -1.50 7.69 -17.35
CA GLY A 187 -1.83 6.27 -17.24
C GLY A 187 -2.91 5.99 -16.19
N MET A 188 -2.82 6.67 -15.04
CA MET A 188 -3.82 6.55 -13.97
C MET A 188 -5.20 7.09 -14.37
N VAL A 189 -5.27 8.26 -15.03
CA VAL A 189 -6.54 8.82 -15.53
C VAL A 189 -7.15 7.91 -16.59
N MET A 190 -6.34 7.46 -17.56
CA MET A 190 -6.78 6.49 -18.57
C MET A 190 -7.37 5.24 -17.91
N THR A 191 -6.70 4.69 -16.90
CA THR A 191 -7.19 3.52 -16.16
C THR A 191 -8.54 3.79 -15.49
N SER A 192 -8.70 4.94 -14.84
CA SER A 192 -9.97 5.31 -14.18
C SER A 192 -11.14 5.57 -15.14
N LEU A 193 -10.86 5.88 -16.41
CA LEU A 193 -11.88 6.17 -17.42
C LEU A 193 -12.30 4.93 -18.24
N ALA A 194 -11.65 3.78 -18.04
CA ALA A 194 -11.78 2.60 -18.90
C ALA A 194 -13.21 2.05 -19.02
N ASN A 195 -14.01 2.17 -17.95
CA ASN A 195 -15.41 1.74 -17.91
C ASN A 195 -16.39 2.73 -18.54
N HIS A 196 -15.92 3.91 -18.95
CA HIS A 196 -16.74 5.00 -19.49
C HIS A 196 -16.45 5.31 -20.95
N ARG A 197 -15.79 4.39 -21.68
CA ARG A 197 -15.41 4.54 -23.09
C ARG A 197 -16.59 4.69 -24.05
N ASP A 198 -17.78 4.30 -23.62
CA ASP A 198 -19.03 4.50 -24.36
C ASP A 198 -19.37 6.00 -24.53
N LYS A 199 -18.86 6.86 -23.65
CA LYS A 199 -19.05 8.31 -23.73
C LYS A 199 -18.10 8.92 -24.78
N PRO A 200 -18.60 9.66 -25.79
CA PRO A 200 -17.76 10.23 -26.84
C PRO A 200 -16.60 11.12 -26.33
N ALA A 201 -16.86 11.96 -25.32
CA ALA A 201 -15.84 12.82 -24.73
C ALA A 201 -14.72 12.02 -24.04
N VAL A 202 -15.07 10.94 -23.35
CA VAL A 202 -14.10 10.04 -22.72
C VAL A 202 -13.26 9.33 -23.78
N GLN A 203 -13.90 8.80 -24.83
CA GLN A 203 -13.19 8.16 -25.93
C GLN A 203 -12.23 9.13 -26.65
N GLU A 204 -12.64 10.38 -26.84
CA GLU A 204 -11.76 11.42 -27.39
C GLU A 204 -10.57 11.68 -26.47
N SER A 205 -10.79 11.85 -25.16
CA SER A 205 -9.73 12.04 -24.19
C SER A 205 -8.75 10.87 -24.15
N ILE A 206 -9.23 9.62 -24.17
CA ILE A 206 -8.38 8.42 -24.22
C ILE A 206 -7.55 8.39 -25.51
N ASN A 207 -8.15 8.72 -26.65
CA ASN A 207 -7.45 8.76 -27.93
C ASN A 207 -6.33 9.82 -27.93
N ASN A 208 -6.57 10.98 -27.33
CA ASN A 208 -5.56 12.02 -27.17
C ASN A 208 -4.41 11.57 -26.26
N ALA A 209 -4.75 10.91 -25.15
CA ALA A 209 -3.77 10.38 -24.20
C ALA A 209 -2.90 9.26 -24.80
N ALA A 210 -3.51 8.38 -25.59
CA ALA A 210 -2.83 7.34 -26.34
C ALA A 210 -1.78 7.95 -27.31
N ARG A 211 -2.14 9.00 -28.05
CA ARG A 211 -1.19 9.73 -28.90
C ARG A 211 -0.08 10.42 -28.11
N TYR A 212 -0.42 10.99 -26.96
CA TYR A 212 0.55 11.59 -26.04
C TYR A 212 1.59 10.54 -25.60
N LEU A 213 1.16 9.38 -25.10
CA LEU A 213 2.06 8.30 -24.67
C LEU A 213 2.97 7.84 -25.82
N ALA A 214 2.42 7.60 -27.01
CA ALA A 214 3.21 7.24 -28.19
C ALA A 214 4.29 8.27 -28.57
N ALA A 215 4.02 9.55 -28.32
CA ALA A 215 4.90 10.66 -28.64
C ALA A 215 6.04 10.86 -27.61
N VAL A 216 5.81 10.50 -26.34
CA VAL A 216 6.77 10.72 -25.25
C VAL A 216 7.54 9.46 -24.84
N GLN A 217 7.31 8.32 -25.50
CA GLN A 217 8.09 7.10 -25.29
C GLN A 217 9.55 7.29 -25.73
N GLU A 218 10.46 6.85 -24.89
CA GLU A 218 11.91 6.91 -25.13
C GLU A 218 12.36 5.80 -26.10
N PRO A 219 13.52 5.94 -26.77
CA PRO A 219 14.03 4.92 -27.70
C PRO A 219 14.13 3.51 -27.08
N SER A 220 14.46 3.44 -25.80
CA SER A 220 14.48 2.21 -24.97
C SER A 220 13.14 1.47 -24.86
N GLY A 221 12.03 2.06 -25.34
CA GLY A 221 10.66 1.62 -25.06
C GLY A 221 10.12 2.11 -23.71
N GLY A 222 10.97 2.74 -22.88
CA GLY A 222 10.65 3.23 -21.55
C GLY A 222 9.97 4.60 -21.54
N TYR A 223 9.70 5.08 -20.31
CA TYR A 223 9.01 6.35 -20.07
C TYR A 223 9.61 7.07 -18.86
N LYS A 224 9.58 8.40 -18.91
CA LYS A 224 9.97 9.30 -17.82
C LYS A 224 8.73 9.96 -17.23
N SER A 225 8.72 10.13 -15.91
CA SER A 225 7.75 11.02 -15.26
C SER A 225 8.11 12.47 -15.54
N ALA A 226 7.11 13.31 -15.79
CA ALA A 226 7.29 14.75 -15.89
C ALA A 226 7.38 15.34 -14.48
N GLY A 227 8.58 15.77 -14.06
CA GLY A 227 8.80 16.34 -12.74
C GLY A 227 10.26 16.38 -12.33
N PHE A 228 10.51 16.47 -11.02
CA PHE A 228 11.84 16.61 -10.41
C PHE A 228 12.80 15.44 -10.67
N TRP A 229 12.27 14.28 -11.07
CA TRP A 229 13.02 13.02 -11.13
C TRP A 229 13.52 12.67 -12.53
N GLY A 230 12.83 13.10 -13.61
CA GLY A 230 13.33 13.17 -14.99
C GLY A 230 13.96 11.92 -15.62
N GLU A 231 13.91 10.77 -14.95
CA GLU A 231 14.61 9.54 -15.30
C GLU A 231 13.62 8.43 -15.69
N GLU A 232 14.08 7.55 -16.58
CA GLU A 232 13.29 6.38 -16.97
C GLU A 232 13.21 5.38 -15.82
N ASN A 233 12.01 4.96 -15.50
CA ASN A 233 11.77 4.12 -14.34
C ASN A 233 10.61 3.14 -14.56
N SER A 234 10.64 2.04 -13.80
CA SER A 234 9.69 0.95 -13.93
C SER A 234 8.26 1.33 -13.53
N ASN A 235 8.09 2.23 -12.55
CA ASN A 235 6.78 2.71 -12.11
C ASN A 235 6.06 3.47 -13.22
N THR A 236 6.74 4.40 -13.88
CA THR A 236 6.15 5.18 -14.98
C THR A 236 5.76 4.29 -16.16
N ILE A 237 6.60 3.31 -16.52
CA ILE A 237 6.27 2.33 -17.55
C ILE A 237 5.03 1.50 -17.14
N ALA A 238 4.96 1.08 -15.88
CA ALA A 238 3.81 0.33 -15.35
C ALA A 238 2.51 1.14 -15.44
N GLN A 239 2.51 2.44 -15.16
CA GLN A 239 1.32 3.29 -15.30
C GLN A 239 0.91 3.48 -16.76
N ALA A 240 1.86 3.67 -17.69
CA ALA A 240 1.57 3.73 -19.12
C ALA A 240 0.93 2.42 -19.63
N LEU A 241 1.50 1.28 -19.21
CA LEU A 241 0.99 -0.05 -19.53
C LEU A 241 -0.44 -0.24 -18.99
N MET A 242 -0.69 0.11 -17.73
CA MET A 242 -2.03 0.10 -17.11
C MET A 242 -3.04 0.92 -17.93
N GLY A 243 -2.68 2.17 -18.28
CA GLY A 243 -3.57 3.07 -19.01
C GLY A 243 -3.96 2.54 -20.38
N LEU A 244 -3.00 2.04 -21.17
CA LEU A 244 -3.28 1.49 -22.50
C LEU A 244 -4.13 0.22 -22.42
N THR A 245 -3.69 -0.75 -21.61
CA THR A 245 -4.30 -2.09 -21.56
C THR A 245 -5.70 -2.07 -20.93
N SER A 246 -5.94 -1.24 -19.93
CA SER A 246 -7.29 -1.04 -19.36
C SER A 246 -8.27 -0.51 -20.39
N ASN A 247 -7.79 0.27 -21.37
CA ASN A 247 -8.58 0.84 -22.46
C ASN A 247 -8.62 -0.03 -23.72
N GLN A 248 -8.17 -1.29 -23.62
CA GLN A 248 -8.09 -2.26 -24.72
C GLN A 248 -7.17 -1.80 -25.88
N ILE A 249 -6.16 -0.98 -25.57
CA ILE A 249 -5.16 -0.55 -26.54
C ILE A 249 -3.96 -1.51 -26.42
N ASN A 250 -3.58 -2.13 -27.53
CA ASN A 250 -2.45 -3.06 -27.57
C ASN A 250 -1.12 -2.29 -27.34
N PRO A 251 -0.39 -2.54 -26.23
CA PRO A 251 0.86 -1.85 -25.93
C PRO A 251 2.03 -2.31 -26.81
N MET A 252 1.84 -3.37 -27.62
CA MET A 252 2.83 -3.89 -28.57
C MET A 252 2.62 -3.37 -29.99
N ASP A 253 1.65 -2.47 -30.20
CA ASP A 253 1.46 -1.83 -31.51
C ASP A 253 2.73 -1.06 -31.92
N PRO A 254 3.10 -1.03 -33.21
CA PRO A 254 4.25 -0.25 -33.69
C PRO A 254 4.22 1.23 -33.27
N LEU A 255 3.03 1.80 -33.00
CA LEU A 255 2.88 3.15 -32.47
C LEU A 255 3.57 3.32 -31.08
N TYR A 256 3.59 2.26 -30.27
CA TYR A 256 4.18 2.21 -28.92
C TYR A 256 5.45 1.35 -28.86
N THR A 257 6.11 1.19 -30.00
CA THR A 257 7.37 0.44 -30.12
C THR A 257 8.42 1.35 -30.74
N LYS A 258 9.54 1.53 -30.03
CA LYS A 258 10.72 2.23 -30.56
C LYS A 258 11.81 1.21 -30.85
N ASP A 259 12.99 1.32 -30.25
CA ASP A 259 14.02 0.29 -30.35
C ASP A 259 13.64 -0.97 -29.55
N ALA A 260 12.77 -0.81 -28.54
CA ALA A 260 12.09 -1.87 -27.83
C ALA A 260 10.64 -1.50 -27.51
N THR A 261 9.85 -2.50 -27.12
CA THR A 261 8.49 -2.32 -26.58
C THR A 261 8.54 -1.91 -25.11
N MET A 262 7.46 -1.31 -24.61
CA MET A 262 7.39 -0.95 -23.18
C MET A 262 7.39 -2.17 -22.25
N VAL A 263 6.87 -3.31 -22.72
CA VAL A 263 6.88 -4.57 -21.95
C VAL A 263 8.31 -5.08 -21.84
N GLU A 264 9.06 -5.13 -22.94
CA GLU A 264 10.47 -5.51 -22.90
C GLU A 264 11.28 -4.57 -22.00
N ALA A 265 11.08 -3.25 -22.15
CA ALA A 265 11.73 -2.25 -21.31
C ALA A 265 11.44 -2.49 -19.82
N LEU A 266 10.17 -2.71 -19.45
CA LEU A 266 9.74 -2.98 -18.07
C LEU A 266 10.42 -4.21 -17.47
N LEU A 267 10.52 -5.29 -18.24
CA LEU A 267 11.11 -6.55 -17.77
C LEU A 267 12.63 -6.41 -17.50
N THR A 268 13.32 -5.44 -18.12
CA THR A 268 14.74 -5.16 -17.80
C THR A 268 14.97 -4.62 -16.38
N TYR A 269 13.91 -4.17 -15.70
CA TYR A 269 13.97 -3.71 -14.32
C TYR A 269 13.88 -4.85 -13.29
N GLN A 270 13.62 -6.08 -13.73
CA GLN A 270 13.56 -7.22 -12.81
C GLN A 270 14.97 -7.65 -12.38
N LEU A 271 15.16 -7.80 -11.07
CA LEU A 271 16.39 -8.30 -10.46
C LEU A 271 16.44 -9.83 -10.46
N ALA A 272 17.62 -10.39 -10.20
CA ALA A 272 17.81 -11.84 -10.13
C ALA A 272 16.95 -12.50 -9.03
N ASP A 273 16.68 -11.79 -7.93
CA ASP A 273 15.82 -12.25 -6.83
C ASP A 273 14.32 -12.12 -7.12
N GLY A 274 13.94 -11.68 -8.33
CA GLY A 274 12.54 -11.48 -8.74
C GLY A 274 11.98 -10.11 -8.37
N GLY A 275 12.66 -9.34 -7.52
CA GLY A 275 12.28 -7.97 -7.20
C GLY A 275 12.38 -7.02 -8.38
N PHE A 276 11.81 -5.83 -8.26
CA PHE A 276 11.91 -4.79 -9.27
C PHE A 276 12.61 -3.57 -8.70
N LYS A 277 13.53 -3.03 -9.49
CA LYS A 277 14.22 -1.79 -9.18
C LYS A 277 13.43 -0.59 -9.71
N TRP A 278 13.64 0.60 -9.14
CA TRP A 278 12.93 1.80 -9.58
C TRP A 278 13.59 2.37 -10.84
N VAL A 279 14.86 2.76 -10.76
CA VAL A 279 15.67 3.25 -11.90
C VAL A 279 16.70 2.22 -12.36
N ALA A 280 17.22 2.35 -13.58
CA ALA A 280 18.11 1.34 -14.17
C ALA A 280 19.41 1.10 -13.36
N THR A 281 19.89 2.11 -12.64
CA THR A 281 21.11 2.07 -11.83
C THR A 281 20.95 1.40 -10.47
N ASP A 282 19.71 1.20 -10.02
CA ASP A 282 19.45 0.57 -8.73
C ASP A 282 19.85 -0.90 -8.75
N THR A 283 20.41 -1.36 -7.62
CA THR A 283 20.90 -2.75 -7.45
C THR A 283 20.05 -3.57 -6.48
N ALA A 284 19.04 -2.96 -5.88
CA ALA A 284 18.19 -3.57 -4.86
C ALA A 284 16.71 -3.39 -5.19
N ASN A 285 15.89 -4.29 -4.67
CA ASN A 285 14.45 -4.24 -4.82
C ASN A 285 13.87 -2.96 -4.20
N ASN A 286 13.01 -2.28 -4.96
CA ASN A 286 12.18 -1.19 -4.48
C ASN A 286 10.74 -1.72 -4.29
N GLY A 287 10.20 -1.62 -3.07
CA GLY A 287 8.87 -2.16 -2.76
C GLY A 287 7.75 -1.56 -3.60
N ALA A 288 7.77 -0.24 -3.82
CA ALA A 288 6.76 0.43 -4.62
C ALA A 288 6.89 0.09 -6.12
N ALA A 289 8.12 -0.05 -6.63
CA ALA A 289 8.33 -0.56 -7.99
C ALA A 289 7.76 -1.97 -8.14
N LEU A 290 8.12 -2.87 -7.21
CA LEU A 290 7.62 -4.25 -7.21
C LEU A 290 6.09 -4.31 -7.19
N GLU A 291 5.43 -3.59 -6.29
CA GLU A 291 3.96 -3.56 -6.21
C GLU A 291 3.32 -3.08 -7.51
N GLN A 292 3.80 -1.95 -8.06
CA GLN A 292 3.19 -1.35 -9.24
C GLN A 292 3.44 -2.11 -10.52
N VAL A 293 4.64 -2.66 -10.68
CA VAL A 293 4.95 -3.50 -11.84
C VAL A 293 4.11 -4.76 -11.81
N ILE A 294 3.94 -5.41 -10.66
CA ILE A 294 3.22 -6.68 -10.60
C ILE A 294 1.74 -6.53 -10.90
N TYR A 295 1.05 -5.51 -10.36
CA TYR A 295 -0.34 -5.31 -10.79
C TYR A 295 -0.44 -4.87 -12.27
N ALA A 296 0.56 -4.18 -12.81
CA ALA A 296 0.56 -3.78 -14.23
C ALA A 296 0.77 -4.99 -15.17
N LEU A 297 1.65 -5.92 -14.81
CA LEU A 297 1.78 -7.20 -15.52
C LEU A 297 0.50 -8.03 -15.40
N ALA A 298 -0.16 -8.04 -14.23
CA ALA A 298 -1.45 -8.69 -14.06
C ALA A 298 -2.55 -8.06 -14.95
N GLN A 299 -2.56 -6.73 -15.11
CA GLN A 299 -3.47 -6.03 -16.03
C GLN A 299 -3.15 -6.33 -17.49
N TYR A 300 -1.87 -6.40 -17.87
CA TYR A 300 -1.49 -6.79 -19.22
C TYR A 300 -1.95 -8.21 -19.53
N ARG A 301 -1.77 -9.15 -18.60
CA ARG A 301 -2.33 -10.51 -18.73
C ARG A 301 -3.86 -10.49 -18.82
N PHE A 302 -4.56 -9.71 -17.99
CA PHE A 302 -6.02 -9.56 -18.08
C PHE A 302 -6.47 -9.02 -19.44
N PHE A 303 -5.70 -8.11 -20.05
CA PHE A 303 -5.94 -7.63 -21.40
C PHE A 303 -5.80 -8.76 -22.43
N GLN A 304 -4.73 -9.56 -22.34
CA GLN A 304 -4.50 -10.72 -23.22
C GLN A 304 -5.56 -11.81 -23.08
N GLU A 305 -6.12 -11.97 -21.89
CA GLU A 305 -7.16 -12.94 -21.55
C GLU A 305 -8.59 -12.37 -21.69
N GLU A 306 -8.74 -11.13 -22.17
CA GLU A 306 -10.03 -10.43 -22.32
C GLU A 306 -10.86 -10.31 -21.01
N LYS A 307 -10.19 -10.34 -19.86
CA LYS A 307 -10.81 -10.26 -18.53
C LYS A 307 -11.23 -8.84 -18.13
N GLY A 308 -10.76 -7.82 -18.85
CA GLY A 308 -11.08 -6.42 -18.57
C GLY A 308 -10.15 -5.81 -17.52
N SER A 309 -10.67 -4.93 -16.67
CA SER A 309 -9.88 -4.25 -15.65
C SER A 309 -9.57 -5.14 -14.45
N ILE A 310 -8.36 -5.04 -13.90
CA ILE A 310 -8.01 -5.66 -12.62
C ILE A 310 -8.75 -5.05 -11.43
N TYR A 311 -9.40 -3.90 -11.62
CA TYR A 311 -10.23 -3.27 -10.61
C TYR A 311 -11.67 -3.78 -10.64
N ASP A 312 -12.10 -4.51 -11.66
CA ASP A 312 -13.45 -5.07 -11.73
C ASP A 312 -13.54 -6.36 -10.91
N PHE A 313 -13.97 -6.26 -9.65
CA PHE A 313 -14.16 -7.38 -8.75
C PHE A 313 -15.56 -8.00 -8.84
N GLU A 314 -16.49 -7.43 -9.61
CA GLU A 314 -17.76 -8.11 -9.93
C GLU A 314 -17.54 -9.15 -11.01
N LYS A 315 -16.86 -8.76 -12.10
CA LYS A 315 -16.53 -9.65 -13.21
C LYS A 315 -15.46 -10.67 -12.83
N ASN A 316 -14.48 -10.26 -12.02
CA ASN A 316 -13.39 -11.11 -11.57
C ASN A 316 -13.34 -11.15 -10.03
N PRO A 317 -14.23 -11.90 -9.37
CA PRO A 317 -14.33 -11.90 -7.91
C PRO A 317 -13.13 -12.59 -7.25
N VAL A 318 -12.84 -12.18 -6.01
CA VAL A 318 -11.90 -12.86 -5.11
C VAL A 318 -12.67 -13.65 -4.05
N PRO A 319 -12.09 -14.70 -3.45
CA PRO A 319 -12.71 -15.41 -2.34
C PRO A 319 -13.05 -14.46 -1.20
N LEU A 320 -14.29 -14.51 -0.71
CA LEU A 320 -14.70 -13.71 0.45
C LEU A 320 -13.80 -13.99 1.65
N LEU A 321 -13.50 -12.95 2.43
CA LEU A 321 -12.71 -13.08 3.66
C LEU A 321 -13.51 -13.83 4.73
N THR A 322 -14.79 -13.50 4.83
CA THR A 322 -15.77 -14.13 5.71
C THR A 322 -16.53 -15.22 4.96
N GLN A 323 -15.90 -16.37 4.73
CA GLN A 323 -16.67 -17.60 4.91
C GLN A 323 -16.83 -17.83 6.42
N SER A 324 -17.75 -17.06 7.03
CA SER A 324 -18.58 -17.69 8.05
C SER A 324 -19.52 -18.57 7.25
N GLU A 325 -19.34 -19.89 7.33
CA GLU A 325 -20.49 -20.75 7.08
C GLU A 325 -21.55 -20.32 8.10
N ALA A 326 -22.49 -19.49 7.68
CA ALA A 326 -23.84 -19.61 8.16
C ALA A 326 -24.31 -21.00 7.69
N LYS A 327 -23.94 -22.03 8.44
CA LYS A 327 -24.61 -23.32 8.38
C LYS A 327 -26.10 -22.98 8.51
N PRO A 328 -26.98 -23.35 7.56
CA PRO A 328 -28.41 -23.18 7.79
C PRO A 328 -28.70 -23.92 9.09
N THR A 329 -29.21 -23.20 10.09
CA THR A 329 -29.68 -23.81 11.33
C THR A 329 -30.66 -24.90 10.95
N PRO A 330 -30.34 -26.19 11.15
CA PRO A 330 -31.38 -27.21 11.15
C PRO A 330 -32.24 -26.92 12.39
N ASP A 331 -33.55 -26.94 12.20
CA ASP A 331 -34.53 -26.95 13.30
C ASP A 331 -34.11 -28.03 14.33
N PRO A 332 -34.29 -27.81 15.65
CA PRO A 332 -33.71 -28.69 16.64
C PRO A 332 -34.55 -29.96 16.74
N GLU A 333 -33.99 -31.09 16.35
CA GLU A 333 -34.36 -32.39 16.91
C GLU A 333 -33.18 -33.01 17.66
N PRO A 334 -33.41 -33.64 18.83
CA PRO A 334 -32.36 -33.92 19.79
C PRO A 334 -31.67 -35.27 19.54
N ASN A 335 -30.35 -35.29 19.80
CA ASN A 335 -29.48 -36.37 20.31
C ASN A 335 -28.15 -36.49 19.52
N PRO A 336 -27.08 -37.06 20.11
CA PRO A 336 -26.44 -36.82 21.40
C PRO A 336 -25.04 -36.17 21.21
N ILE A 337 -24.48 -35.62 22.28
CA ILE A 337 -23.21 -34.88 22.31
C ILE A 337 -22.01 -35.77 21.94
N PRO A 338 -21.15 -35.39 20.97
CA PRO A 338 -19.74 -35.77 20.96
C PRO A 338 -18.94 -34.77 21.82
N GLU A 339 -18.08 -35.28 22.71
CA GLU A 339 -17.26 -34.51 23.64
C GLU A 339 -16.32 -33.49 22.94
N PRO A 340 -16.02 -32.33 23.56
CA PRO A 340 -15.12 -31.34 22.97
C PRO A 340 -13.67 -31.85 22.94
N VAL A 341 -13.01 -31.69 21.79
CA VAL A 341 -11.55 -31.83 21.71
C VAL A 341 -10.91 -30.57 22.29
N GLU A 342 -10.37 -30.72 23.50
CA GLU A 342 -9.64 -29.70 24.25
C GLU A 342 -8.34 -29.31 23.53
N LYS A 343 -8.19 -28.02 23.18
CA LYS A 343 -6.88 -27.49 22.76
C LYS A 343 -5.99 -27.44 23.99
N THR A 344 -4.95 -28.28 24.01
CA THR A 344 -4.03 -28.37 25.15
C THR A 344 -3.32 -27.02 25.36
N PRO A 345 -3.38 -26.44 26.58
CA PRO A 345 -2.66 -25.21 26.88
C PRO A 345 -1.14 -25.36 26.72
N LEU A 346 -0.45 -24.25 26.43
CA LEU A 346 1.01 -24.22 26.42
C LEU A 346 1.56 -24.41 27.85
N PRO A 347 2.72 -25.06 28.01
CA PRO A 347 3.38 -25.13 29.30
C PRO A 347 3.79 -23.72 29.78
N ILE A 348 3.63 -23.47 31.08
CA ILE A 348 4.08 -22.24 31.72
C ILE A 348 5.62 -22.17 31.59
N PRO A 349 6.22 -21.02 31.21
CA PRO A 349 7.68 -20.89 31.13
C PRO A 349 8.35 -21.24 32.46
N GLU A 350 9.53 -21.87 32.42
CA GLU A 350 10.29 -22.23 33.65
C GLU A 350 10.58 -21.02 34.55
N SER A 351 10.66 -19.82 33.96
CA SER A 351 10.82 -18.58 34.72
C SER A 351 9.62 -18.23 35.61
N GLY A 352 8.44 -18.81 35.34
CA GLY A 352 7.18 -18.46 35.97
C GLY A 352 6.60 -17.12 35.51
N TYR A 353 7.22 -16.42 34.54
CA TYR A 353 6.79 -15.11 34.07
C TYR A 353 6.51 -15.08 32.56
N TYR A 354 5.61 -14.18 32.18
CA TYR A 354 5.30 -13.83 30.79
C TYR A 354 5.41 -12.32 30.60
N THR A 355 6.05 -11.87 29.52
CA THR A 355 6.08 -10.44 29.17
C THR A 355 5.02 -10.18 28.11
N VAL A 356 4.06 -9.32 28.43
CA VAL A 356 2.94 -8.94 27.58
C VAL A 356 3.48 -8.33 26.29
N THR A 357 3.09 -8.89 25.16
CA THR A 357 3.47 -8.42 23.82
C THR A 357 2.32 -7.65 23.18
N ALA A 358 2.61 -6.93 22.09
CA ALA A 358 1.59 -6.17 21.39
C ALA A 358 0.45 -7.07 20.90
N GLY A 359 -0.77 -6.80 21.37
CA GLY A 359 -1.97 -7.58 21.04
C GLY A 359 -2.37 -8.65 22.05
N ASP A 360 -1.61 -8.86 23.13
CA ASP A 360 -2.06 -9.73 24.22
C ASP A 360 -3.16 -9.05 25.06
N THR A 361 -4.09 -9.87 25.55
CA THR A 361 -5.04 -9.51 26.61
C THR A 361 -4.91 -10.53 27.75
N LEU A 362 -5.33 -10.17 28.97
CA LEU A 362 -5.25 -11.08 30.11
C LEU A 362 -5.98 -12.41 29.85
N ALA A 363 -7.12 -12.36 29.13
CA ALA A 363 -7.89 -13.54 28.71
C ALA A 363 -7.16 -14.43 27.69
N LEU A 364 -6.46 -13.83 26.72
CA LEU A 364 -5.67 -14.59 25.74
C LEU A 364 -4.45 -15.24 26.39
N ILE A 365 -3.81 -14.57 27.34
CA ILE A 365 -2.69 -15.13 28.11
C ILE A 365 -3.18 -16.28 28.99
N ALA A 366 -4.29 -16.09 29.71
CA ALA A 366 -4.93 -17.13 30.53
C ALA A 366 -5.26 -18.38 29.71
N THR A 367 -5.92 -18.20 28.57
CA THR A 367 -6.26 -19.30 27.64
C THR A 367 -5.02 -19.98 27.07
N ARG A 368 -3.98 -19.20 26.74
CA ARG A 368 -2.72 -19.70 26.19
C ARG A 368 -2.00 -20.65 27.13
N PHE A 369 -2.06 -20.42 28.44
CA PHE A 369 -1.36 -21.21 29.46
C PHE A 369 -2.29 -22.07 30.34
N GLY A 370 -3.60 -22.06 30.08
CA GLY A 370 -4.56 -22.90 30.80
C GLY A 370 -4.79 -22.44 32.24
N LEU A 371 -4.67 -21.14 32.48
CA LEU A 371 -4.81 -20.51 33.79
C LEU A 371 -6.17 -19.79 33.88
N ALA A 372 -6.70 -19.61 35.09
CA ALA A 372 -7.82 -18.72 35.27
C ALA A 372 -7.36 -17.26 35.18
N ILE A 373 -8.17 -16.40 34.56
CA ILE A 373 -7.92 -14.95 34.50
C ILE A 373 -7.75 -14.39 35.92
N GLU A 374 -8.58 -14.86 36.86
CA GLU A 374 -8.56 -14.43 38.27
C GLU A 374 -7.25 -14.81 38.98
N ASP A 375 -6.65 -15.95 38.63
CA ASP A 375 -5.37 -16.38 39.19
C ASP A 375 -4.26 -15.43 38.74
N ILE A 376 -4.16 -15.16 37.43
CA ILE A 376 -3.19 -14.21 36.90
C ILE A 376 -3.43 -12.81 37.48
N ARG A 377 -4.70 -12.39 37.62
CA ARG A 377 -5.06 -11.09 38.21
C ARG A 377 -4.57 -10.99 39.65
N SER A 378 -4.83 -12.01 40.47
CA SER A 378 -4.46 -12.05 41.89
C SER A 378 -2.95 -12.11 42.10
N TRP A 379 -2.24 -12.95 41.36
CA TRP A 379 -0.77 -13.09 41.44
C TRP A 379 -0.04 -11.82 41.03
N ASN A 380 -0.64 -11.03 40.14
CA ASN A 380 -0.07 -9.78 39.62
C ASN A 380 -0.66 -8.51 40.23
N ARG A 381 -1.59 -8.63 41.19
CA ARG A 381 -2.28 -7.51 41.85
C ARG A 381 -2.89 -6.52 40.84
N LEU A 382 -3.50 -7.03 39.78
CA LEU A 382 -4.17 -6.21 38.78
C LEU A 382 -5.56 -5.82 39.28
N GLU A 383 -5.95 -4.55 39.12
CA GLU A 383 -7.28 -4.06 39.51
C GLU A 383 -8.35 -4.36 38.43
N ASN A 384 -7.92 -4.61 37.19
CA ASN A 384 -8.76 -4.92 36.03
C ASN A 384 -8.01 -5.85 35.05
N ASP A 385 -8.60 -6.11 33.89
CA ASP A 385 -8.02 -7.02 32.86
C ASP A 385 -7.10 -6.30 31.87
N GLU A 386 -6.78 -5.03 32.12
CA GLU A 386 -5.88 -4.26 31.27
C GLU A 386 -4.44 -4.66 31.54
N VAL A 387 -3.73 -4.98 30.47
CA VAL A 387 -2.31 -5.34 30.50
C VAL A 387 -1.57 -4.51 29.46
N MET A 388 -0.44 -3.94 29.84
CA MET A 388 0.34 -3.04 28.98
C MET A 388 1.45 -3.80 28.28
N VAL A 389 1.74 -3.45 27.03
CA VAL A 389 2.86 -4.05 26.30
C VAL A 389 4.18 -3.80 27.06
N GLY A 390 4.96 -4.87 27.25
CA GLY A 390 6.18 -4.87 28.04
C GLY A 390 5.95 -5.14 29.54
N GLN A 391 4.70 -5.20 30.01
CA GLN A 391 4.39 -5.58 31.39
C GLN A 391 4.75 -7.04 31.63
N ARG A 392 5.43 -7.33 32.74
CA ARG A 392 5.77 -8.70 33.14
C ARG A 392 4.73 -9.23 34.11
N LEU A 393 4.09 -10.34 33.76
CA LEU A 393 3.08 -11.03 34.56
C LEU A 393 3.65 -12.35 35.12
N SER A 394 3.44 -12.61 36.41
CA SER A 394 3.60 -13.92 37.04
C SER A 394 2.48 -14.84 36.57
N LEU A 395 2.86 -16.03 36.10
CA LEU A 395 1.95 -17.09 35.69
C LEU A 395 1.94 -18.26 36.69
N VAL A 396 2.57 -18.08 37.86
CA VAL A 396 2.54 -19.01 38.98
C VAL A 396 2.21 -18.26 40.26
N GLU A 397 1.61 -18.97 41.22
CA GLU A 397 1.31 -18.41 42.54
C GLU A 397 2.60 -17.96 43.23
N PRO A 398 2.68 -16.69 43.68
CA PRO A 398 3.85 -16.21 44.39
C PRO A 398 3.95 -16.94 45.73
N VAL A 399 5.00 -17.73 45.92
CA VAL A 399 5.30 -18.35 47.22
C VAL A 399 5.61 -17.24 48.22
N ILE A 400 4.68 -16.96 49.13
CA ILE A 400 4.97 -16.13 50.29
C ILE A 400 5.84 -16.95 51.23
N GLU A 401 7.15 -16.77 51.10
CA GLU A 401 8.17 -16.91 52.14
C GLU A 401 7.69 -16.38 53.51
N LEU A 402 6.87 -17.14 54.26
CA LEU A 402 6.72 -17.02 55.71
C LEU A 402 8.07 -16.71 56.37
N PRO A 403 8.44 -15.50 56.84
CA PRO A 403 9.70 -15.37 57.56
C PRO A 403 9.66 -16.33 58.75
N LYS A 404 10.65 -17.23 58.84
CA LYS A 404 10.89 -17.98 60.06
C LYS A 404 11.08 -16.95 61.17
N GLU A 405 10.24 -17.07 62.19
CA GLU A 405 10.36 -16.36 63.45
C GLU A 405 11.66 -16.80 64.10
N GLU A 406 12.73 -16.03 63.88
CA GLU A 406 14.03 -16.19 64.53
C GLU A 406 14.23 -15.02 65.49
N GLU A 407 14.14 -15.39 66.77
CA GLU A 407 14.52 -14.76 68.03
C GLU A 407 14.90 -13.26 68.07
N ALA A 408 14.23 -12.57 69.00
CA ALA A 408 14.56 -11.24 69.47
C ALA A 408 15.99 -11.15 70.04
N VAL A 409 16.78 -10.18 69.56
CA VAL A 409 17.89 -9.59 70.31
C VAL A 409 17.81 -8.06 70.21
N GLN A 410 17.61 -7.42 71.36
CA GLN A 410 17.66 -5.98 71.55
C GLN A 410 19.11 -5.46 71.47
N VAL A 411 19.39 -4.37 70.73
CA VAL A 411 20.54 -3.48 71.02
C VAL A 411 20.22 -2.02 70.65
N GLN A 412 20.79 -1.13 71.45
CA GLN A 412 20.58 0.30 71.66
C GLN A 412 21.28 1.24 70.64
N VAL A 413 20.86 2.52 70.68
CA VAL A 413 21.36 3.76 70.01
C VAL A 413 22.88 3.98 70.14
N PRO A 414 23.59 4.67 69.19
CA PRO A 414 23.77 6.15 69.28
C PRO A 414 24.04 6.96 67.97
N GLN A 415 23.63 8.24 68.04
CA GLN A 415 24.20 9.54 67.57
C GLN A 415 24.98 9.79 66.25
N LYS A 416 24.45 10.76 65.47
CA LYS A 416 24.97 12.11 65.11
C LYS A 416 26.46 12.32 64.76
N ASN A 417 26.78 12.79 63.54
CA ASN A 417 27.28 14.16 63.23
C ASN A 417 27.73 14.35 61.75
N GLU A 418 27.35 15.52 61.20
CA GLU A 418 28.09 16.46 60.32
C GLU A 418 28.90 15.92 59.11
N SER A 419 28.65 16.35 57.88
CA SER A 419 28.96 17.71 57.41
C SER A 419 28.41 18.03 56.01
N GLU A 420 28.05 19.31 55.85
CA GLU A 420 27.67 20.11 54.67
C GLU A 420 28.89 20.46 53.76
N PRO A 421 28.77 21.25 52.64
CA PRO A 421 27.58 21.95 52.15
C PRO A 421 27.27 21.87 50.64
N LEU A 422 26.03 22.26 50.34
CA LEU A 422 25.53 22.82 49.09
C LEU A 422 26.19 24.17 48.74
N ALA A 423 26.15 24.56 47.46
CA ALA A 423 25.84 25.95 47.13
C ALA A 423 24.99 26.06 45.86
N THR A 424 23.77 26.53 46.12
CA THR A 424 22.66 26.99 45.29
C THR A 424 23.02 28.22 44.44
N SER A 425 22.31 28.48 43.35
CA SER A 425 21.28 29.54 43.34
C SER A 425 20.70 29.81 41.94
N GLN A 426 19.39 29.99 41.97
CA GLN A 426 18.50 30.49 40.93
C GLN A 426 18.62 32.03 40.84
N GLN A 427 18.28 32.63 39.69
CA GLN A 427 17.10 33.49 39.50
C GLN A 427 17.18 34.36 38.23
N ASN A 428 16.23 34.14 37.32
CA ASN A 428 15.13 35.06 36.97
C ASN A 428 15.41 36.57 36.85
N GLN A 429 15.19 37.18 35.66
CA GLN A 429 14.01 38.05 35.36
C GLN A 429 14.14 38.88 34.05
N GLU A 430 13.05 38.81 33.27
CA GLU A 430 12.28 39.86 32.57
C GLU A 430 12.87 40.99 31.68
N LYS A 431 12.13 41.13 30.55
CA LYS A 431 11.64 42.36 29.85
C LYS A 431 12.62 43.22 29.04
N GLN A 432 12.29 43.44 27.76
CA GLN A 432 11.53 44.62 27.33
C GLN A 432 11.22 44.64 25.82
N VAL A 433 10.01 45.10 25.49
CA VAL A 433 9.56 45.57 24.19
C VAL A 433 9.75 47.08 24.13
N THR A 434 10.25 47.64 23.02
CA THR A 434 9.85 48.99 22.57
C THR A 434 10.20 49.23 21.10
N THR A 435 9.23 49.83 20.41
CA THR A 435 9.22 50.36 19.03
C THR A 435 9.82 51.77 18.94
N GLN A 436 10.49 52.13 17.82
CA GLN A 436 10.06 53.24 16.94
C GLN A 436 10.95 53.47 15.68
N SER A 437 10.23 53.88 14.63
CA SER A 437 10.54 54.36 13.27
C SER A 437 11.68 55.39 13.06
N LYS A 438 12.41 55.28 11.92
CA LYS A 438 12.41 56.27 10.79
C LYS A 438 13.33 55.87 9.60
N SER A 439 12.75 55.90 8.39
CA SER A 439 13.25 56.50 7.12
C SER A 439 14.74 56.35 6.69
N ALA A 440 15.00 55.58 5.62
CA ALA A 440 15.88 55.93 4.48
C ALA A 440 15.79 54.88 3.34
N LEU A 441 15.77 55.32 2.06
CA LEU A 441 15.91 54.44 0.88
C LEU A 441 17.29 53.77 0.82
N PRO A 442 17.38 52.55 0.25
CA PRO A 442 18.53 52.24 -0.61
C PRO A 442 18.18 51.52 -1.93
N LYS A 443 19.18 51.54 -2.80
CA LYS A 443 19.21 51.13 -4.21
C LYS A 443 19.36 49.61 -4.37
N THR A 444 18.85 49.12 -5.49
CA THR A 444 19.29 47.97 -6.32
C THR A 444 20.03 46.80 -5.67
N GLY A 445 19.42 45.62 -5.80
CA GLY A 445 20.11 44.35 -6.00
C GLY A 445 20.26 43.48 -4.75
N GLU A 446 19.21 42.74 -4.37
CA GLU A 446 19.35 41.43 -3.71
C GLU A 446 18.04 40.64 -3.67
N LYS A 447 18.18 39.32 -3.58
CA LYS A 447 17.14 38.27 -3.69
C LYS A 447 15.97 38.51 -2.74
N ILE A 448 14.75 38.49 -3.29
CA ILE A 448 13.50 38.45 -2.52
C ILE A 448 13.33 37.04 -1.95
N THR A 449 13.41 36.92 -0.62
CA THR A 449 12.90 35.78 0.13
C THR A 449 11.42 36.03 0.46
N TRP A 450 10.55 35.11 0.05
CA TRP A 450 9.15 35.11 0.47
C TRP A 450 9.04 34.50 1.86
N GLN A 451 8.56 35.28 2.84
CA GLN A 451 8.01 34.72 4.08
C GLN A 451 6.60 34.22 3.79
N ASN A 452 6.43 32.90 3.75
CA ASN A 452 5.14 32.24 3.73
C ASN A 452 4.54 32.28 5.14
N HIS A 453 3.45 33.02 5.33
CA HIS A 453 2.41 32.62 6.27
C HIS A 453 1.43 31.74 5.50
N GLY A 454 1.50 30.42 5.68
CA GLY A 454 0.65 29.51 4.91
C GLY A 454 0.88 28.05 5.25
N LEU A 455 -0.21 27.40 5.65
CA LEU A 455 -0.50 25.97 5.77
C LEU A 455 0.66 24.98 5.50
N ASN A 456 0.94 24.16 6.52
CA ASN A 456 1.59 22.86 6.38
C ASN A 456 0.75 21.96 5.47
N VAL A 457 1.06 21.94 4.18
CA VAL A 457 0.63 20.87 3.27
C VAL A 457 1.80 19.89 3.21
N GLY A 458 1.74 18.88 4.10
CA GLY A 458 2.70 17.80 4.14
C GLY A 458 2.65 16.99 2.84
N LEU A 459 3.77 17.02 2.13
CA LEU A 459 4.09 16.15 1.01
C LEU A 459 4.19 14.71 1.56
N PHE A 460 3.10 13.92 1.48
CA PHE A 460 3.17 12.51 1.85
C PHE A 460 3.77 11.71 0.68
N LEU A 461 5.07 11.45 0.85
CA LEU A 461 5.82 10.41 0.20
C LEU A 461 5.12 9.06 0.35
N ILE A 462 5.19 8.27 -0.72
CA ILE A 462 4.91 6.85 -0.75
C ILE A 462 5.68 6.20 0.40
N GLY A 463 4.95 5.68 1.39
CA GLY A 463 5.50 5.28 2.68
C GLY A 463 6.35 4.01 2.60
N THR A 464 7.56 4.09 3.15
CA THR A 464 8.28 2.93 3.70
C THR A 464 8.79 3.27 5.09
N SER A 465 8.48 2.41 6.06
CA SER A 465 8.89 2.51 7.45
C SER A 465 10.41 2.41 7.65
N GLY A 466 10.98 3.38 8.38
CA GLY A 466 12.05 3.25 9.37
C GLY A 466 13.37 2.56 9.03
N ILE A 467 14.42 3.36 8.75
CA ILE A 467 15.81 3.00 9.08
C ILE A 467 16.45 4.15 9.86
N VAL A 468 16.93 3.83 11.06
CA VAL A 468 17.70 4.72 11.94
C VAL A 468 19.12 4.87 11.39
N LEU A 469 19.51 6.07 10.96
CA LEU A 469 20.90 6.40 10.61
C LEU A 469 21.58 7.10 11.80
N SER A 470 22.55 6.42 12.40
CA SER A 470 23.44 6.99 13.41
C SER A 470 24.42 7.97 12.75
N ARG A 471 24.50 9.18 13.30
CA ARG A 471 25.46 10.22 12.87
C ARG A 471 26.88 9.85 13.32
N ARG A 472 27.79 9.56 12.39
CA ARG A 472 29.24 9.69 12.65
C ARG A 472 29.64 11.16 12.50
N LYS A 473 30.08 11.77 13.61
CA LYS A 473 30.82 13.03 13.60
C LYS A 473 32.17 12.80 12.89
N LYS A 474 32.50 13.63 11.92
CA LYS A 474 33.88 13.83 11.47
C LYS A 474 34.60 14.67 12.53
N ALA A 475 35.75 14.18 12.98
CA ALA A 475 36.86 14.99 13.49
C ALA A 475 37.99 14.86 12.46
#